data_AF-A0A1G6G1F1-F1
#
_entry.id   AF-A0A1G6G1F1-F1
#
_cell.length_a   1.000
_cell.length_b   1.000
_cell.length_c   1.000
_cell.angle_alpha   90.00
_cell.angle_beta   90.00
_cell.angle_gamma   90.00
#
_symmetry.space_group_name_H-M   'P 1'
#
loop_
_entity.id
_entity.type
_entity.pdbx_description
1 polymer ?
#
loop_
_entity_poly.entity_id
_entity_poly.type
_entity_poly.pdbx_seq_one_letter_code
_entity_poly.pdbx_strand_id
1 'polypeptide(L)'
;MIKLLRKLATAMLPAFLCGTLFIGCEADDKYTKVDDLFQPRFVLEKPEVKANSVTLVWYQVNDAISYTVQLHQDQYYTSLFMEIETTDPYVFIDDIPYGTTFYIRVRSNAANATNNSQWKYTSASTEARPEYARLVEDVSKTEITESSAIIRWKKDNKQNPVDSISIMPMMDTTLPGVSRYLTIEEMMQGYAEVDGLTKNTLYAVNLYDTSKPRKYDKPYNQVTFRTAGPSAMSIQVGLEDDLSAMLLDNDVDPEVPEGTEYYLPAGSSYRVTPFSLMKGFRLAGSRDGVKPVVVLEGSWSIAEGSYLSSLEFDNIEFRHEANNNYFMNTSKAYTIENVSFVNCDFISLRRGFWRHQSANAKYIMNLEMEGCRFEGCGWQTSAYGTFNLQSFDKDNGVSYDQVDRAIFRNCTFSNDNDGTNGYGWGNLFYAPYMDKPIELEYKNVTIYNYSRNQRLINIESAVGSKLVMQGILLASPCGDLYAIGANTTTTFSDNYTTADYALGGSKMNATDLEITADKLFADPVNGDLTIKDTSSPIVSSRAGDTRWLP
;
A
#
# COMPACT_ATOMS: atom_id res chain seq x y z
N MET A 1 -36.24 7.82 -98.02
CA MET A 1 -35.50 9.10 -98.11
C MET A 1 -34.59 9.24 -96.90
N ILE A 2 -33.48 8.51 -96.84
CA ILE A 2 -32.24 8.75 -97.62
C ILE A 2 -31.40 9.79 -96.85
N LYS A 3 -30.61 9.39 -95.84
CA LYS A 3 -29.26 8.79 -95.97
C LYS A 3 -28.29 9.50 -96.94
N LEU A 4 -28.67 10.63 -97.56
CA LEU A 4 -27.79 11.44 -98.41
C LEU A 4 -27.84 12.96 -98.10
N LEU A 5 -28.86 13.45 -97.40
CA LEU A 5 -29.01 14.89 -97.07
C LEU A 5 -28.34 15.34 -95.74
N ARG A 6 -27.74 14.42 -94.98
CA ARG A 6 -27.03 14.73 -93.71
C ARG A 6 -25.50 14.66 -93.77
N LYS A 7 -24.91 14.28 -94.92
CA LYS A 7 -23.44 14.14 -95.07
C LYS A 7 -22.77 15.22 -95.95
N LEU A 8 -23.54 16.14 -96.52
CA LEU A 8 -23.04 17.28 -97.30
C LEU A 8 -23.03 18.61 -96.53
N ALA A 9 -23.53 18.62 -95.28
CA ALA A 9 -23.41 19.74 -94.35
C ALA A 9 -22.28 19.51 -93.31
N THR A 10 -21.36 18.57 -93.57
CA THR A 10 -20.33 18.10 -92.63
C THR A 10 -18.90 18.40 -93.10
N ALA A 11 -18.68 19.43 -93.93
CA ALA A 11 -17.33 19.71 -94.45
C ALA A 11 -16.95 21.18 -94.68
N MET A 12 -17.80 22.17 -94.36
CA MET A 12 -17.45 23.59 -94.58
C MET A 12 -17.92 24.56 -93.48
N LEU A 13 -18.08 24.10 -92.23
CA LEU A 13 -18.40 24.98 -91.10
C LEU A 13 -17.63 24.75 -89.78
N PRO A 14 -16.58 23.90 -89.70
CA PRO A 14 -15.51 24.08 -88.71
C PRO A 14 -14.27 24.78 -89.29
N ALA A 15 -14.19 24.98 -90.61
CA ALA A 15 -13.04 25.62 -91.27
C ALA A 15 -12.95 27.14 -91.04
N PHE A 16 -13.94 27.75 -90.37
CA PHE A 16 -13.92 29.15 -89.94
C PHE A 16 -13.87 29.34 -88.42
N LEU A 17 -13.76 28.25 -87.64
CA LEU A 17 -13.49 28.28 -86.20
C LEU A 17 -12.09 27.71 -85.83
N CYS A 18 -11.28 27.37 -86.83
CA CYS A 18 -9.88 26.94 -86.68
C CYS A 18 -8.86 28.07 -86.97
N GLY A 19 -9.29 29.34 -86.99
CA GLY A 19 -8.46 30.49 -87.35
C GLY A 19 -7.94 31.35 -86.19
N THR A 20 -8.20 30.99 -84.93
CA THR A 20 -7.85 31.83 -83.77
C THR A 20 -7.19 31.08 -82.60
N LEU A 21 -6.49 29.96 -82.85
CA LEU A 21 -5.75 29.24 -81.79
C LEU A 21 -4.27 28.99 -82.07
N PHE A 22 -3.64 29.72 -83.00
CA PHE A 22 -2.21 29.61 -83.24
C PHE A 22 -1.52 30.97 -83.42
N ILE A 23 -1.63 31.85 -82.41
CA ILE A 23 -0.65 32.90 -82.14
C ILE A 23 -0.45 32.99 -80.62
N GLY A 24 0.81 32.78 -80.22
CA GLY A 24 1.41 32.76 -78.88
C GLY A 24 0.67 33.35 -77.68
N CYS A 25 0.60 32.53 -76.62
CA CYS A 25 1.03 32.96 -75.30
C CYS A 25 2.18 32.04 -74.88
N GLU A 26 3.42 32.52 -75.08
CA GLU A 26 4.50 32.23 -74.12
C GLU A 26 4.08 32.86 -72.79
N ALA A 27 3.34 32.12 -71.96
CA ALA A 27 3.11 32.50 -70.58
C ALA A 27 2.82 31.24 -69.76
N ASP A 28 3.74 30.99 -68.84
CA ASP A 28 3.60 30.13 -67.66
C ASP A 28 3.81 28.62 -67.82
N ASP A 29 4.96 28.23 -68.38
CA ASP A 29 5.78 27.15 -67.80
C ASP A 29 6.74 27.73 -66.73
N LYS A 30 6.24 28.65 -65.90
CA LYS A 30 6.87 28.92 -64.62
C LYS A 30 6.39 27.81 -63.70
N TYR A 31 7.24 26.81 -63.46
CA TYR A 31 7.24 26.16 -62.16
C TYR A 31 7.22 27.29 -61.14
N THR A 32 6.07 27.56 -60.51
CA THR A 32 6.03 28.36 -59.30
C THR A 32 7.01 27.68 -58.37
N LYS A 33 8.16 28.33 -58.12
CA LYS A 33 9.15 27.83 -57.19
C LYS A 33 8.43 27.71 -55.86
N VAL A 34 8.06 26.48 -55.50
CA VAL A 34 7.55 26.20 -54.17
C VAL A 34 8.77 26.37 -53.29
N ASP A 35 8.83 27.48 -52.57
CA ASP A 35 9.95 27.80 -51.68
C ASP A 35 9.95 26.93 -50.40
N ASP A 36 9.05 25.94 -50.31
CA ASP A 36 8.95 25.01 -49.18
C ASP A 36 10.23 24.19 -49.03
N LEU A 37 10.71 24.10 -47.79
CA LEU A 37 11.87 23.28 -47.48
C LEU A 37 11.55 21.79 -47.55
N PHE A 38 12.57 21.01 -47.91
CA PHE A 38 12.49 19.56 -47.78
C PHE A 38 12.35 19.15 -46.31
N GLN A 39 11.53 18.13 -46.07
CA GLN A 39 11.49 17.49 -44.76
C GLN A 39 12.87 16.89 -44.43
N PRO A 40 13.31 16.95 -43.17
CA PRO A 40 14.54 16.29 -42.74
C PRO A 40 14.53 14.80 -43.11
N ARG A 41 15.67 14.28 -43.57
CA ARG A 41 15.86 12.85 -43.79
C ARG A 41 16.76 12.31 -42.69
N PHE A 42 16.24 11.41 -41.85
CA PHE A 42 17.06 10.77 -40.81
C PHE A 42 18.21 9.95 -41.40
N VAL A 43 19.36 10.01 -40.74
CA VAL A 43 20.55 9.22 -41.09
C VAL A 43 20.37 7.77 -40.64
N LEU A 44 19.82 7.57 -39.44
CA LEU A 44 19.53 6.27 -38.86
C LEU A 44 18.08 5.85 -39.12
N GLU A 45 17.84 4.55 -39.27
CA GLU A 45 16.48 4.00 -39.38
C GLU A 45 15.67 4.23 -38.09
N LYS A 46 16.35 4.16 -36.93
CA LYS A 46 15.81 4.49 -35.61
C LYS A 46 16.79 5.39 -34.85
N PRO A 47 16.31 6.29 -33.98
CA PRO A 47 17.17 7.10 -33.13
C PRO A 47 18.09 6.21 -32.27
N GLU A 48 19.29 6.70 -31.96
CA GLU A 48 20.18 6.01 -31.02
C GLU A 48 19.69 6.29 -29.60
N VAL A 49 19.52 5.24 -28.81
CA VAL A 49 19.07 5.33 -27.42
C VAL A 49 20.15 4.74 -26.53
N LYS A 50 20.45 5.43 -25.44
CA LYS A 50 21.32 4.93 -24.37
C LYS A 50 20.77 5.37 -23.03
N ALA A 51 20.43 4.43 -22.15
CA ALA A 51 19.73 4.70 -20.91
C ALA A 51 18.47 5.58 -21.16
N ASN A 52 18.42 6.74 -20.52
CA ASN A 52 17.38 7.74 -20.70
C ASN A 52 17.80 8.93 -21.57
N SER A 53 18.65 8.68 -22.56
CA SER A 53 19.09 9.68 -23.54
C SER A 53 18.77 9.21 -24.97
N VAL A 54 18.45 10.15 -25.86
CA VAL A 54 18.13 9.90 -27.27
C VAL A 54 18.93 10.83 -28.17
N THR A 55 19.60 10.25 -29.17
CA THR A 55 20.30 11.01 -30.22
C THR A 55 19.54 10.88 -31.54
N LEU A 56 19.24 12.02 -32.15
CA LEU A 56 18.63 12.13 -33.48
C LEU A 56 19.62 12.79 -34.42
N VAL A 57 19.79 12.23 -35.62
CA VAL A 57 20.65 12.79 -36.66
C VAL A 57 19.91 12.74 -37.99
N TRP A 58 19.92 13.84 -38.73
CA TRP A 58 19.38 13.95 -40.08
C TRP A 58 20.39 14.59 -41.03
N TYR A 59 20.13 14.49 -42.33
CA TYR A 59 20.90 15.22 -43.33
C TYR A 59 20.51 16.70 -43.28
N GLN A 60 21.52 17.58 -43.31
CA GLN A 60 21.30 19.01 -43.41
C GLN A 60 20.46 19.33 -44.66
N VAL A 61 19.38 20.07 -44.45
CA VAL A 61 18.50 20.59 -45.50
C VAL A 61 19.03 21.94 -45.93
N ASN A 62 19.36 22.07 -47.21
CA ASN A 62 19.79 23.34 -47.81
C ASN A 62 18.70 24.40 -47.62
N ASP A 63 19.11 25.63 -47.36
CA ASP A 63 18.24 26.80 -47.11
C ASP A 63 17.40 26.75 -45.82
N ALA A 64 17.51 25.70 -44.99
CA ALA A 64 16.97 25.70 -43.63
C ALA A 64 17.79 26.62 -42.72
N ILE A 65 17.11 27.48 -41.96
CA ILE A 65 17.74 28.36 -40.96
C ILE A 65 17.82 27.70 -39.57
N SER A 66 16.90 26.78 -39.28
CA SER A 66 16.87 25.97 -38.05
C SER A 66 16.00 24.72 -38.27
N TYR A 67 15.87 23.90 -37.24
CA TYR A 67 14.99 22.75 -37.15
C TYR A 67 14.19 22.82 -35.86
N THR A 68 12.93 22.42 -35.90
CA THR A 68 12.12 22.19 -34.70
C THR A 68 11.98 20.69 -34.49
N VAL A 69 12.34 20.20 -33.31
CA VAL A 69 12.17 18.82 -32.84
C VAL A 69 11.14 18.83 -31.72
N GLN A 70 10.14 17.96 -31.80
CA GLN A 70 9.16 17.79 -30.73
C GLN A 70 9.05 16.33 -30.30
N LEU A 71 9.02 16.11 -28.99
CA LEU A 71 8.79 14.82 -28.35
C LEU A 71 7.39 14.81 -27.77
N HIS A 72 6.60 13.80 -28.14
CA HIS A 72 5.25 13.60 -27.63
C HIS A 72 5.13 12.25 -26.94
N GLN A 73 4.26 12.15 -25.94
CA GLN A 73 4.01 10.90 -25.21
C GLN A 73 2.90 10.05 -25.85
N ASP A 74 2.26 10.55 -26.89
CA ASP A 74 1.21 9.86 -27.65
C ASP A 74 1.50 9.90 -29.15
N GLN A 75 0.99 8.89 -29.86
CA GLN A 75 1.16 8.77 -31.31
C GLN A 75 0.41 9.83 -32.13
N TYR A 76 -0.52 10.56 -31.52
CA TYR A 76 -1.32 11.59 -32.18
C TYR A 76 -0.68 12.99 -32.09
N TYR A 77 0.47 13.09 -31.41
CA TYR A 77 1.22 14.34 -31.21
C TYR A 77 0.39 15.43 -30.53
N THR A 78 -0.35 15.03 -29.48
CA THR A 78 -1.23 15.91 -28.68
C THR A 78 -0.68 16.20 -27.29
N SER A 79 0.15 15.31 -26.76
CA SER A 79 0.81 15.37 -25.46
C SER A 79 2.28 15.77 -25.65
N LEU A 80 2.51 17.06 -25.86
CA LEU A 80 3.86 17.61 -26.01
C LEU A 80 4.63 17.50 -24.69
N PHE A 81 5.73 16.75 -24.72
CA PHE A 81 6.66 16.62 -23.59
C PHE A 81 7.76 17.69 -23.66
N MET A 82 8.35 17.88 -24.84
CA MET A 82 9.47 18.79 -25.04
C MET A 82 9.52 19.29 -26.50
N GLU A 83 9.93 20.54 -26.68
CA GLU A 83 10.26 21.14 -27.97
C GLU A 83 11.68 21.70 -27.94
N ILE A 84 12.43 21.46 -29.00
CA ILE A 84 13.81 21.91 -29.17
C ILE A 84 13.92 22.61 -30.52
N GLU A 85 14.54 23.79 -30.53
CA GLU A 85 14.98 24.45 -31.76
C GLU A 85 16.50 24.37 -31.86
N THR A 86 17.01 23.96 -33.03
CA THR A 86 18.45 23.80 -33.26
C THR A 86 18.83 24.23 -34.68
N THR A 87 20.03 24.75 -34.88
CA THR A 87 20.61 24.97 -36.22
C THR A 87 21.40 23.77 -36.72
N ASP A 88 21.78 22.87 -35.81
CA ASP A 88 22.52 21.68 -36.13
C ASP A 88 21.61 20.58 -36.69
N PRO A 89 22.10 19.73 -37.61
CA PRO A 89 21.31 18.64 -38.17
C PRO A 89 21.23 17.41 -37.24
N TYR A 90 21.34 17.64 -35.93
CA TYR A 90 21.23 16.63 -34.88
C TYR A 90 20.74 17.24 -33.57
N VAL A 91 20.22 16.39 -32.68
CA VAL A 91 20.01 16.73 -31.26
C VAL A 91 20.41 15.57 -30.37
N PHE A 92 21.00 15.90 -29.21
CA PHE A 92 21.18 14.99 -28.09
C PHE A 92 20.22 15.40 -26.98
N ILE A 93 19.29 14.51 -26.64
CA ILE A 93 18.25 14.73 -25.66
C ILE A 93 18.61 13.86 -24.46
N ASP A 94 18.97 14.48 -23.34
CA ASP A 94 19.37 13.77 -22.13
C ASP A 94 18.38 13.99 -20.98
N ASP A 95 18.48 13.14 -19.96
CA ASP A 95 17.75 13.22 -18.70
C ASP A 95 16.23 13.31 -18.90
N ILE A 96 15.69 12.42 -19.72
CA ILE A 96 14.24 12.25 -19.94
C ILE A 96 13.73 11.01 -19.16
N PRO A 97 12.41 10.78 -19.03
CA PRO A 97 11.89 9.58 -18.36
C PRO A 97 12.42 8.25 -18.91
N TYR A 98 12.80 7.31 -18.03
CA TYR A 98 13.11 5.91 -18.38
C TYR A 98 11.86 5.14 -18.81
N GLY A 99 12.06 4.04 -19.53
CA GLY A 99 10.99 3.10 -19.95
C GLY A 99 9.84 3.75 -20.71
N THR A 100 10.09 4.90 -21.36
CA THR A 100 9.07 5.75 -21.96
C THR A 100 9.27 5.82 -23.46
N THR A 101 8.20 5.62 -24.21
CA THR A 101 8.19 5.81 -25.67
C THR A 101 7.82 7.24 -26.00
N PHE A 102 8.69 7.91 -26.74
CA PHE A 102 8.45 9.22 -27.31
C PHE A 102 8.18 9.11 -28.82
N TYR A 103 7.10 9.75 -29.26
CA TYR A 103 6.76 9.97 -30.66
C TYR A 103 7.35 11.31 -31.08
N ILE A 104 8.29 11.26 -32.00
CA ILE A 104 9.18 12.38 -32.32
C ILE A 104 8.87 12.91 -33.70
N ARG A 105 8.75 14.23 -33.83
CA ARG A 105 8.64 14.88 -35.14
C ARG A 105 9.68 15.98 -35.30
N VAL A 106 10.26 16.07 -36.50
CA VAL A 106 11.27 17.07 -36.87
C VAL A 106 10.85 17.77 -38.14
N ARG A 107 10.96 19.10 -38.20
CA ARG A 107 10.78 19.89 -39.42
C ARG A 107 11.94 20.86 -39.63
N SER A 108 12.18 21.23 -40.88
CA SER A 108 13.07 22.31 -41.28
C SER A 108 12.33 23.64 -41.21
N ASN A 109 12.93 24.65 -40.60
CA ASN A 109 12.39 26.00 -40.54
C ASN A 109 13.07 26.88 -41.60
N ALA A 110 12.25 27.58 -42.39
CA ALA A 110 12.69 28.54 -43.39
C ALA A 110 12.71 29.96 -42.82
N ALA A 111 13.39 30.87 -43.51
CA ALA A 111 13.35 32.29 -43.16
C ALA A 111 11.93 32.87 -43.19
N ASN A 112 11.07 32.34 -44.06
CA ASN A 112 9.63 32.60 -44.05
C ASN A 112 8.89 31.35 -43.56
N ALA A 113 8.19 31.46 -42.43
CA ALA A 113 7.53 30.34 -41.77
C ALA A 113 6.44 29.67 -42.63
N THR A 114 5.88 30.34 -43.64
CA THR A 114 4.93 29.72 -44.59
C THR A 114 5.57 28.61 -45.41
N ASN A 115 6.90 28.62 -45.51
CA ASN A 115 7.70 27.71 -46.33
C ASN A 115 8.44 26.66 -45.48
N ASN A 116 8.08 26.54 -44.20
CA ASN A 116 8.60 25.47 -43.36
C ASN A 116 8.27 24.11 -43.97
N SER A 117 9.16 23.14 -43.77
CA SER A 117 8.90 21.80 -44.29
C SER A 117 7.70 21.16 -43.60
N GLN A 118 7.13 20.14 -44.24
CA GLN A 118 6.31 19.16 -43.55
C GLN A 118 7.12 18.46 -42.45
N TRP A 119 6.40 17.90 -41.47
CA TRP A 119 7.01 17.13 -40.38
C TRP A 119 7.50 15.76 -40.87
N LYS A 120 8.72 15.40 -40.46
CA LYS A 120 9.24 14.03 -40.52
C LYS A 120 9.07 13.36 -39.16
N TYR A 121 8.63 12.10 -39.16
CA TYR A 121 8.29 11.35 -37.95
C TYR A 121 9.25 10.20 -37.66
N THR A 122 9.50 9.96 -36.38
CA THR A 122 10.20 8.79 -35.84
C THR A 122 9.74 8.53 -34.41
N SER A 123 10.25 7.50 -33.75
CA SER A 123 10.01 7.25 -32.33
C SER A 123 11.23 6.65 -31.66
N ALA A 124 11.34 6.85 -30.35
CA ALA A 124 12.38 6.27 -29.51
C ALA A 124 11.77 5.81 -28.18
N SER A 125 12.19 4.64 -27.70
CA SER A 125 11.82 4.15 -26.37
C SER A 125 13.08 4.14 -25.52
N THR A 126 13.09 4.93 -24.43
CA THR A 126 14.19 4.92 -23.47
C THR A 126 14.28 3.56 -22.79
N GLU A 127 15.49 3.19 -22.36
CA GLU A 127 15.72 1.92 -21.67
C GLU A 127 14.98 1.90 -20.32
N ALA A 128 14.73 0.71 -19.78
CA ALA A 128 14.24 0.58 -18.42
C ALA A 128 15.25 1.20 -17.44
N ARG A 129 14.76 1.81 -16.37
CA ARG A 129 15.64 2.33 -15.32
C ARG A 129 16.46 1.16 -14.75
N PRO A 130 17.80 1.30 -14.62
CA PRO A 130 18.60 0.32 -13.93
C PRO A 130 18.08 0.05 -12.51
N GLU A 131 18.41 -1.12 -11.96
CA GLU A 131 18.05 -1.44 -10.58
C GLU A 131 18.63 -0.39 -9.62
N TYR A 132 17.81 0.05 -8.67
CA TYR A 132 18.15 1.05 -7.66
C TYR A 132 17.71 0.56 -6.29
N ALA A 133 18.35 1.06 -5.23
CA ALA A 133 18.03 0.68 -3.87
C ALA A 133 16.58 1.03 -3.51
N ARG A 134 15.88 0.09 -2.88
CA ARG A 134 14.55 0.32 -2.30
C ARG A 134 14.73 0.62 -0.82
N LEU A 135 14.69 1.90 -0.47
CA LEU A 135 14.97 2.39 0.87
C LEU A 135 13.71 2.80 1.63
N VAL A 136 12.74 3.43 0.96
CA VAL A 136 11.53 3.93 1.63
C VAL A 136 10.71 2.72 2.09
N GLU A 137 10.38 2.70 3.37
CA GLU A 137 9.55 1.66 3.96
C GLU A 137 8.07 1.98 3.72
N ASP A 138 7.21 0.96 3.74
CA ASP A 138 5.76 1.19 3.76
C ASP A 138 5.40 2.02 5.00
N VAL A 139 4.54 3.01 4.83
CA VAL A 139 4.13 3.89 5.94
C VAL A 139 3.22 3.10 6.87
N SER A 140 3.63 2.94 8.13
CA SER A 140 2.84 2.18 9.09
C SER A 140 1.49 2.86 9.30
N LYS A 141 0.42 2.05 9.28
CA LYS A 141 -0.93 2.54 9.52
C LYS A 141 -1.10 3.15 10.90
N THR A 142 -0.21 2.94 11.87
CA THR A 142 -0.30 3.56 13.20
C THR A 142 0.47 4.85 13.34
N GLU A 143 1.31 5.18 12.36
CA GLU A 143 2.12 6.40 12.36
C GLU A 143 1.53 7.47 11.42
N ILE A 144 0.25 7.34 11.10
CA ILE A 144 -0.54 8.26 10.26
C ILE A 144 -1.59 8.92 11.14
N THR A 145 -1.66 10.24 11.14
CA THR A 145 -2.74 11.01 11.80
C THR A 145 -3.66 11.60 10.73
N GLU A 146 -4.58 12.49 11.12
CA GLU A 146 -5.41 13.20 10.14
C GLU A 146 -4.62 14.27 9.38
N SER A 147 -3.47 14.71 9.90
CA SER A 147 -2.70 15.82 9.35
C SER A 147 -1.19 15.61 9.28
N SER A 148 -0.71 14.44 9.70
CA SER A 148 0.70 14.10 9.71
C SER A 148 0.97 12.62 9.45
N ALA A 149 2.22 12.30 9.12
CA ALA A 149 2.71 10.93 9.04
C ALA A 149 4.21 10.84 9.35
N ILE A 150 4.66 9.68 9.85
CA ILE A 150 6.09 9.36 9.96
C ILE A 150 6.52 8.55 8.75
N ILE A 151 7.51 9.06 8.01
CA ILE A 151 8.12 8.38 6.88
C ILE A 151 9.46 7.79 7.30
N ARG A 152 9.62 6.48 7.11
CA ARG A 152 10.83 5.74 7.50
C ARG A 152 11.58 5.20 6.29
N TRP A 153 12.89 5.04 6.42
CA TRP A 153 13.70 4.39 5.40
C TRP A 153 14.87 3.61 5.98
N LYS A 154 15.27 2.57 5.24
CA LYS A 154 16.48 1.83 5.54
C LYS A 154 17.71 2.73 5.39
N LYS A 155 18.46 2.90 6.48
CA LYS A 155 19.71 3.68 6.47
C LYS A 155 20.83 2.91 5.78
N ASP A 156 21.36 3.51 4.71
CA ASP A 156 22.57 3.06 4.03
C ASP A 156 23.36 4.26 3.50
N ASN A 157 23.61 5.24 4.37
CA ASN A 157 24.13 6.56 4.01
C ASN A 157 25.48 6.54 3.27
N LYS A 158 26.22 5.42 3.33
CA LYS A 158 27.49 5.26 2.61
C LYS A 158 27.31 4.95 1.13
N GLN A 159 26.35 4.09 0.78
CA GLN A 159 26.11 3.69 -0.61
C GLN A 159 24.93 4.43 -1.22
N ASN A 160 23.91 4.71 -0.42
CA ASN A 160 22.65 5.27 -0.84
C ASN A 160 22.24 6.41 0.13
N PRO A 161 22.85 7.60 0.02
CA PRO A 161 22.51 8.74 0.86
C PRO A 161 21.11 9.27 0.53
N VAL A 162 20.33 9.58 1.57
CA VAL A 162 19.03 10.24 1.43
C VAL A 162 19.14 11.65 2.00
N ASP A 163 18.82 12.67 1.20
CA ASP A 163 18.95 14.07 1.61
C ASP A 163 17.65 14.88 1.48
N SER A 164 16.64 14.35 0.79
CA SER A 164 15.41 15.09 0.49
C SER A 164 14.21 14.16 0.46
N ILE A 165 13.04 14.74 0.76
CA ILE A 165 11.75 14.06 0.78
C ILE A 165 10.72 14.86 -0.02
N SER A 166 9.82 14.14 -0.71
CA SER A 166 8.64 14.69 -1.36
C SER A 166 7.42 13.84 -1.03
N ILE A 167 6.35 14.49 -0.57
CA ILE A 167 5.04 13.91 -0.24
C ILE A 167 4.00 14.71 -1.00
N MET A 168 3.44 14.14 -2.06
CA MET A 168 2.56 14.86 -2.98
C MET A 168 1.19 14.19 -3.07
N PRO A 169 0.09 14.97 -3.05
CA PRO A 169 -1.25 14.41 -3.21
C PRO A 169 -1.40 13.82 -4.62
N MET A 170 -1.98 12.62 -4.69
CA MET A 170 -2.12 11.88 -5.95
C MET A 170 -3.44 12.12 -6.67
N MET A 171 -4.50 12.43 -5.91
CA MET A 171 -5.86 12.54 -6.45
C MET A 171 -6.23 13.98 -6.81
N ASP A 172 -5.69 14.95 -6.08
CA ASP A 172 -5.95 16.37 -6.29
C ASP A 172 -4.63 17.14 -6.13
N THR A 173 -4.07 17.57 -7.26
CA THR A 173 -2.79 18.28 -7.32
C THR A 173 -2.90 19.75 -6.87
N THR A 174 -4.11 20.22 -6.56
CA THR A 174 -4.31 21.56 -5.97
C THR A 174 -4.10 21.58 -4.46
N LEU A 175 -4.18 20.41 -3.81
CA LEU A 175 -3.86 20.28 -2.40
C LEU A 175 -2.36 20.49 -2.16
N PRO A 176 -1.97 21.04 -1.00
CA PRO A 176 -0.57 21.21 -0.66
C PRO A 176 0.12 19.84 -0.51
N GLY A 177 1.31 19.75 -1.09
CA GLY A 177 2.27 18.70 -0.80
C GLY A 177 3.45 19.26 -0.01
N VAL A 178 4.27 18.36 0.54
CA VAL A 178 5.49 18.70 1.25
C VAL A 178 6.69 18.31 0.39
N SER A 179 7.64 19.21 0.19
CA SER A 179 8.93 18.89 -0.43
C SER A 179 10.02 19.75 0.16
N ARG A 180 11.03 19.11 0.73
CA ARG A 180 12.12 19.79 1.41
C ARG A 180 13.36 18.89 1.52
N TYR A 181 14.48 19.54 1.81
CA TYR A 181 15.64 18.84 2.34
C TYR A 181 15.32 18.28 3.73
N LEU A 182 15.92 17.13 4.03
CA LEU A 182 15.91 16.54 5.36
C LEU A 182 16.88 17.29 6.26
N THR A 183 16.56 17.33 7.54
CA THR A 183 17.48 17.81 8.58
C THR A 183 18.57 16.76 8.84
N ILE A 184 19.69 17.18 9.44
CA ILE A 184 20.77 16.26 9.82
C ILE A 184 20.26 15.18 10.78
N GLU A 185 19.40 15.55 11.72
CA GLU A 185 18.82 14.62 12.69
C GLU A 185 17.95 13.56 11.99
N GLU A 186 17.08 13.97 11.06
CA GLU A 186 16.26 13.05 10.25
C GLU A 186 17.12 12.07 9.45
N MET A 187 18.19 12.57 8.82
CA MET A 187 19.16 11.75 8.07
C MET A 187 19.90 10.76 8.98
N MET A 188 20.20 11.14 10.22
CA MET A 188 20.88 10.29 11.20
C MET A 188 19.95 9.22 11.78
N GLN A 189 18.72 9.58 12.09
CA GLN A 189 17.75 8.66 12.69
C GLN A 189 17.11 7.72 11.66
N GLY A 190 16.90 8.17 10.42
CA GLY A 190 16.32 7.37 9.33
C GLY A 190 14.80 7.48 9.24
N TYR A 191 14.23 8.58 9.74
CA TYR A 191 12.82 8.90 9.59
C TYR A 191 12.60 10.41 9.63
N ALA A 192 11.48 10.84 9.05
CA ALA A 192 10.98 12.22 9.07
C ALA A 192 9.52 12.23 9.50
N GLU A 193 9.19 13.09 10.46
CA GLU A 193 7.81 13.45 10.77
C GLU A 193 7.39 14.58 9.83
N VAL A 194 6.21 14.42 9.21
CA VAL A 194 5.70 15.40 8.25
C VAL A 194 4.29 15.79 8.62
N ASP A 195 4.12 17.07 8.99
CA ASP A 195 2.86 17.71 9.30
C ASP A 195 2.25 18.48 8.11
N GLY A 196 1.06 19.04 8.32
CA GLY A 196 0.39 19.91 7.36
C GLY A 196 -0.25 19.18 6.18
N LEU A 197 -0.48 17.87 6.34
CA LEU A 197 -1.19 17.06 5.37
C LEU A 197 -2.70 17.28 5.48
N THR A 198 -3.39 17.10 4.35
CA THR A 198 -4.84 17.19 4.29
C THR A 198 -5.45 15.83 4.62
N LYS A 199 -6.37 15.77 5.59
CA LYS A 199 -7.06 14.54 5.99
C LYS A 199 -7.74 13.81 4.83
N ASN A 200 -7.89 12.49 4.98
CA ASN A 200 -8.45 11.59 3.96
C ASN A 200 -7.87 11.78 2.53
N THR A 201 -6.60 12.14 2.40
CA THR A 201 -5.93 12.36 1.11
C THR A 201 -4.89 11.29 0.84
N LEU A 202 -4.85 10.77 -0.40
CA LEU A 202 -3.85 9.81 -0.85
C LEU A 202 -2.59 10.56 -1.28
N TYR A 203 -1.45 10.23 -0.67
CA TYR A 203 -0.15 10.81 -0.93
C TYR A 203 0.83 9.78 -1.51
N ALA A 204 1.70 10.26 -2.41
CA ALA A 204 2.89 9.55 -2.88
C ALA A 204 4.13 10.10 -2.19
N VAL A 205 4.95 9.22 -1.63
CA VAL A 205 6.19 9.54 -0.93
C VAL A 205 7.38 9.12 -1.76
N ASN A 206 8.32 10.04 -1.95
CA ASN A 206 9.59 9.78 -2.62
C ASN A 206 10.72 10.32 -1.75
N LEU A 207 11.79 9.53 -1.63
CA LEU A 207 13.06 9.98 -1.09
C LEU A 207 14.08 10.13 -2.22
N TYR A 208 15.01 11.07 -2.05
CA TYR A 208 15.97 11.43 -3.09
C TYR A 208 17.41 11.45 -2.58
N ASP A 209 18.30 11.17 -3.52
CA ASP A 209 19.71 11.56 -3.48
C ASP A 209 19.90 12.73 -4.46
N THR A 210 19.93 13.97 -3.98
CA THR A 210 20.07 15.14 -4.85
C THR A 210 21.48 15.36 -5.39
N SER A 211 22.47 14.61 -4.89
CA SER A 211 23.85 14.66 -5.40
C SER A 211 23.98 14.06 -6.81
N LYS A 212 23.04 13.19 -7.20
CA LYS A 212 23.01 12.61 -8.55
C LYS A 212 22.74 13.69 -9.60
N PRO A 213 23.49 13.72 -10.73
CA PRO A 213 23.36 14.78 -11.72
C PRO A 213 22.04 14.73 -12.49
N ARG A 214 21.55 13.52 -12.80
CA ARG A 214 20.33 13.30 -13.62
C ARG A 214 19.09 13.25 -12.74
N LYS A 215 18.09 14.05 -13.07
CA LYS A 215 16.79 14.18 -12.39
C LYS A 215 16.14 12.82 -12.17
N TYR A 216 16.12 11.96 -13.19
CA TYR A 216 15.43 10.66 -13.13
C TYR A 216 16.23 9.58 -12.39
N ASP A 217 17.48 9.86 -12.00
CA ASP A 217 18.31 8.97 -11.17
C ASP A 217 18.21 9.28 -9.68
N LYS A 218 17.75 10.49 -9.31
CA LYS A 218 17.62 10.97 -7.92
C LYS A 218 16.65 10.18 -7.04
N PRO A 219 15.39 9.88 -7.46
CA PRO A 219 14.43 9.25 -6.57
C PRO A 219 14.77 7.79 -6.30
N TYR A 220 14.52 7.29 -5.09
CA TYR A 220 14.54 5.86 -4.78
C TYR A 220 13.21 5.21 -5.19
N ASN A 221 12.67 4.32 -4.37
CA ASN A 221 11.32 3.77 -4.55
C ASN A 221 10.26 4.77 -4.07
N GLN A 222 9.06 4.61 -4.63
CA GLN A 222 7.88 5.34 -4.19
C GLN A 222 7.00 4.41 -3.35
N VAL A 223 6.45 4.95 -2.28
CA VAL A 223 5.37 4.32 -1.50
C VAL A 223 4.19 5.27 -1.43
N THR A 224 3.01 4.77 -1.09
CA THR A 224 1.80 5.59 -0.96
C THR A 224 1.13 5.34 0.38
N PHE A 225 0.44 6.37 0.90
CA PHE A 225 -0.38 6.25 2.09
C PHE A 225 -1.56 7.22 2.03
N ARG A 226 -2.61 6.93 2.79
CA ARG A 226 -3.77 7.82 2.95
C ARG A 226 -3.78 8.34 4.39
N THR A 227 -3.82 9.65 4.58
CA THR A 227 -4.01 10.27 5.90
C THR A 227 -5.34 9.84 6.52
N ALA A 228 -5.40 9.76 7.84
CA ALA A 228 -6.62 9.37 8.56
C ALA A 228 -7.70 10.48 8.50
N GLY A 229 -8.80 10.24 9.22
CA GLY A 229 -9.93 11.14 9.35
C GLY A 229 -11.18 10.62 8.65
N PRO A 230 -12.36 11.11 9.07
CA PRO A 230 -13.64 10.57 8.63
C PRO A 230 -13.86 10.77 7.14
N SER A 231 -14.50 9.79 6.50
CA SER A 231 -15.05 9.99 5.16
C SER A 231 -16.25 10.95 5.20
N ALA A 232 -16.56 11.61 4.08
CA ALA A 232 -17.72 12.50 3.98
C ALA A 232 -19.08 11.78 4.21
N MET A 233 -19.10 10.45 4.14
CA MET A 233 -20.29 9.61 4.34
C MET A 233 -20.30 8.91 5.70
N SER A 234 -19.36 9.23 6.59
CA SER A 234 -19.32 8.63 7.93
C SER A 234 -20.46 9.15 8.82
N ILE A 235 -20.97 8.28 9.69
CA ILE A 235 -21.87 8.64 10.77
C ILE A 235 -21.02 9.19 11.92
N GLN A 236 -21.22 10.45 12.26
CA GLN A 236 -20.56 11.08 13.41
C GLN A 236 -21.28 10.67 14.69
N VAL A 237 -20.57 10.04 15.62
CA VAL A 237 -21.13 9.63 16.92
C VAL A 237 -20.92 10.77 17.92
N GLY A 238 -22.00 11.35 18.41
CA GLY A 238 -22.00 12.35 19.47
C GLY A 238 -21.53 11.77 20.80
N LEU A 239 -21.10 12.62 21.73
CA LEU A 239 -20.59 12.19 23.04
C LEU A 239 -21.66 11.52 23.91
N GLU A 240 -22.94 11.86 23.70
CA GLU A 240 -24.09 11.35 24.45
C GLU A 240 -24.91 10.33 23.63
N ASP A 241 -24.46 9.96 22.43
CA ASP A 241 -25.18 9.03 21.57
C ASP A 241 -25.09 7.61 22.12
N ASP A 242 -26.18 6.86 21.97
CA ASP A 242 -26.20 5.42 22.25
C ASP A 242 -25.60 4.64 21.09
N LEU A 243 -24.27 4.51 21.11
CA LEU A 243 -23.54 3.73 20.11
C LEU A 243 -24.05 2.28 20.00
N SER A 244 -24.51 1.69 21.10
CA SER A 244 -25.05 0.32 21.09
C SER A 244 -26.32 0.24 20.24
N ALA A 245 -27.25 1.18 20.44
CA ALA A 245 -28.49 1.26 19.67
C ALA A 245 -28.21 1.60 18.20
N MET A 246 -27.33 2.55 17.93
CA MET A 246 -26.95 2.94 16.56
C MET A 246 -26.43 1.74 15.76
N LEU A 247 -25.50 0.96 16.33
CA LEU A 247 -24.95 -0.21 15.66
C LEU A 247 -26.03 -1.28 15.44
N LEU A 248 -26.88 -1.54 16.46
CA LEU A 248 -27.91 -2.57 16.40
C LEU A 248 -29.00 -2.26 15.38
N ASP A 249 -29.51 -1.02 15.38
CA ASP A 249 -30.60 -0.61 14.49
C ASP A 249 -30.13 -0.61 13.02
N ASN A 250 -28.90 -0.18 12.77
CA ASN A 250 -28.33 -0.07 11.43
C ASN A 250 -27.91 -1.42 10.81
N ASP A 251 -27.67 -2.46 11.62
CA ASP A 251 -27.29 -3.80 11.15
C ASP A 251 -28.36 -4.42 10.22
N VAL A 252 -29.63 -4.08 10.44
CA VAL A 252 -30.77 -4.57 9.64
C VAL A 252 -31.34 -3.54 8.67
N ASP A 253 -31.00 -2.27 8.80
CA ASP A 253 -31.58 -1.19 7.99
C ASP A 253 -31.08 -1.28 6.52
N PRO A 254 -31.92 -1.58 5.53
CA PRO A 254 -31.49 -1.68 4.13
C PRO A 254 -30.93 -0.38 3.55
N GLU A 255 -31.23 0.78 4.15
CA GLU A 255 -30.73 2.08 3.71
C GLU A 255 -29.32 2.39 4.26
N VAL A 256 -28.84 1.62 5.24
CA VAL A 256 -27.47 1.73 5.75
C VAL A 256 -26.58 0.70 5.04
N PRO A 257 -25.65 1.14 4.17
CA PRO A 257 -24.76 0.24 3.46
C PRO A 257 -23.85 -0.55 4.40
N GLU A 258 -23.49 -1.75 4.00
CA GLU A 258 -22.42 -2.50 4.66
C GLU A 258 -21.09 -1.71 4.61
N GLY A 259 -20.31 -1.80 5.68
CA GLY A 259 -19.03 -1.09 5.80
C GLY A 259 -19.17 0.38 6.19
N THR A 260 -20.38 0.81 6.58
CA THR A 260 -20.62 2.17 7.10
C THR A 260 -19.65 2.48 8.25
N GLU A 261 -19.03 3.65 8.18
CA GLU A 261 -18.09 4.15 9.18
C GLU A 261 -18.81 4.94 10.27
N TYR A 262 -18.58 4.56 11.53
CA TYR A 262 -18.99 5.28 12.72
C TYR A 262 -17.74 5.92 13.34
N TYR A 263 -17.69 7.25 13.31
CA TYR A 263 -16.52 8.00 13.75
C TYR A 263 -16.69 8.49 15.19
N LEU A 264 -15.78 8.10 16.08
CA LEU A 264 -15.83 8.43 17.51
C LEU A 264 -14.91 9.61 17.85
N PRO A 265 -15.41 10.67 18.52
CA PRO A 265 -14.61 11.81 18.93
C PRO A 265 -13.47 11.42 19.88
N ALA A 266 -12.34 12.13 19.82
CA ALA A 266 -11.21 11.90 20.73
C ALA A 266 -11.64 11.99 22.21
N GLY A 267 -11.16 11.06 23.04
CA GLY A 267 -11.43 10.99 24.48
C GLY A 267 -12.85 10.57 24.86
N SER A 268 -13.69 10.21 23.90
CA SER A 268 -15.04 9.70 24.15
C SER A 268 -15.02 8.30 24.79
N SER A 269 -16.11 7.93 25.46
CA SER A 269 -16.27 6.62 26.10
C SER A 269 -17.70 6.11 25.93
N TYR A 270 -17.85 4.94 25.33
CA TYR A 270 -19.15 4.32 25.06
C TYR A 270 -19.26 2.95 25.71
N ARG A 271 -20.48 2.59 26.14
CA ARG A 271 -20.84 1.21 26.48
C ARG A 271 -21.57 0.60 25.30
N VAL A 272 -21.18 -0.60 24.91
CA VAL A 272 -21.80 -1.33 23.81
C VAL A 272 -22.22 -2.70 24.29
N THR A 273 -23.49 -3.04 24.08
CA THR A 273 -23.99 -4.40 24.20
C THR A 273 -23.81 -5.10 22.85
N PRO A 274 -22.83 -6.01 22.71
CA PRO A 274 -22.58 -6.70 21.46
C PRO A 274 -23.76 -7.58 21.03
N PHE A 275 -23.96 -7.73 19.71
CA PHE A 275 -25.04 -8.53 19.13
C PHE A 275 -24.53 -9.48 18.02
N SER A 276 -25.44 -10.23 17.38
CA SER A 276 -25.12 -11.07 16.23
C SER A 276 -25.14 -10.25 14.94
N LEU A 277 -23.97 -9.92 14.42
CA LEU A 277 -23.79 -9.11 13.22
C LEU A 277 -24.40 -9.78 11.99
N MET A 278 -25.23 -9.04 11.25
CA MET A 278 -25.70 -9.40 9.92
C MET A 278 -24.92 -8.67 8.82
N LYS A 279 -24.35 -7.50 9.12
CA LYS A 279 -23.51 -6.70 8.23
C LYS A 279 -22.18 -6.32 8.88
N GLY A 280 -21.19 -6.11 8.01
CA GLY A 280 -19.96 -5.44 8.35
C GLY A 280 -20.11 -3.94 8.64
N PHE A 281 -19.23 -3.39 9.48
CA PHE A 281 -19.12 -1.94 9.71
C PHE A 281 -17.68 -1.56 10.05
N ARG A 282 -17.40 -0.25 10.05
CA ARG A 282 -16.14 0.32 10.51
C ARG A 282 -16.37 1.21 11.72
N LEU A 283 -15.66 0.96 12.82
CA LEU A 283 -15.66 1.82 14.00
C LEU A 283 -14.28 2.51 14.08
N ALA A 284 -14.25 3.82 13.90
CA ALA A 284 -13.02 4.58 13.72
C ALA A 284 -12.91 5.72 14.73
N GLY A 285 -12.01 5.59 15.70
CA GLY A 285 -11.74 6.63 16.69
C GLY A 285 -10.82 7.72 16.15
N SER A 286 -11.09 8.97 16.54
CA SER A 286 -10.24 10.12 16.20
C SER A 286 -8.79 9.92 16.63
N ARG A 287 -7.85 10.10 15.69
CA ARG A 287 -6.41 10.00 15.92
C ARG A 287 -5.77 11.30 16.44
N ASP A 288 -6.55 12.36 16.50
CA ASP A 288 -6.11 13.67 16.97
C ASP A 288 -6.53 13.85 18.44
N GLY A 289 -5.82 13.18 19.34
CA GLY A 289 -6.02 13.30 20.79
C GLY A 289 -6.03 11.97 21.52
N VAL A 290 -6.76 11.92 22.64
CA VAL A 290 -6.89 10.70 23.46
C VAL A 290 -7.72 9.66 22.71
N LYS A 291 -7.25 8.41 22.71
CA LYS A 291 -7.95 7.28 22.08
C LYS A 291 -9.36 7.10 22.69
N PRO A 292 -10.42 6.97 21.87
CA PRO A 292 -11.77 6.63 22.36
C PRO A 292 -11.82 5.25 23.04
N VAL A 293 -12.67 5.12 24.04
CA VAL A 293 -12.86 3.88 24.81
C VAL A 293 -14.23 3.26 24.48
N VAL A 294 -14.25 1.96 24.21
CA VAL A 294 -15.47 1.16 24.06
C VAL A 294 -15.47 0.03 25.09
N VAL A 295 -16.37 0.13 26.05
CA VAL A 295 -16.59 -0.89 27.07
C VAL A 295 -17.64 -1.88 26.54
N LEU A 296 -17.23 -3.13 26.36
CA LEU A 296 -18.10 -4.19 25.86
C LEU A 296 -18.83 -4.87 27.02
N GLU A 297 -20.15 -5.00 26.90
CA GLU A 297 -21.04 -5.66 27.87
C GLU A 297 -21.49 -7.05 27.40
N GLY A 298 -20.60 -7.79 26.75
CA GLY A 298 -20.91 -9.12 26.21
C GLY A 298 -19.87 -9.59 25.22
N SER A 299 -20.30 -10.31 24.19
CA SER A 299 -19.42 -10.77 23.11
C SER A 299 -20.13 -10.63 21.79
N TRP A 300 -19.45 -10.07 20.80
CA TRP A 300 -19.98 -10.05 19.45
C TRP A 300 -20.10 -11.48 18.92
N SER A 301 -21.08 -11.71 18.06
CA SER A 301 -21.17 -12.93 17.26
C SER A 301 -21.60 -12.56 15.85
N ILE A 302 -21.71 -13.55 14.96
CA ILE A 302 -22.14 -13.34 13.58
C ILE A 302 -23.37 -14.19 13.35
N ALA A 303 -24.39 -13.59 12.74
CA ALA A 303 -25.65 -14.25 12.44
C ALA A 303 -25.45 -15.39 11.43
N GLU A 304 -26.35 -16.37 11.48
CA GLU A 304 -26.24 -17.59 10.69
C GLU A 304 -26.40 -17.30 9.19
N GLY A 305 -25.42 -17.72 8.39
CA GLY A 305 -25.41 -17.55 6.94
C GLY A 305 -24.98 -16.16 6.48
N SER A 306 -24.58 -15.27 7.39
CA SER A 306 -24.13 -13.92 7.03
C SER A 306 -22.85 -13.93 6.21
N TYR A 307 -22.77 -12.98 5.28
CA TYR A 307 -21.60 -12.67 4.48
C TYR A 307 -21.21 -11.23 4.74
N LEU A 308 -20.02 -11.03 5.31
CA LEU A 308 -19.53 -9.70 5.65
C LEU A 308 -18.40 -9.30 4.72
N SER A 309 -18.51 -8.19 4.00
CA SER A 309 -17.40 -7.69 3.16
C SER A 309 -16.26 -7.10 3.99
N SER A 310 -16.57 -6.43 5.10
CA SER A 310 -15.54 -5.84 5.97
C SER A 310 -16.01 -5.70 7.42
N LEU A 311 -15.13 -5.96 8.38
CA LEU A 311 -15.33 -5.59 9.78
C LEU A 311 -14.07 -4.93 10.30
N GLU A 312 -14.15 -3.63 10.59
CA GLU A 312 -12.97 -2.80 10.78
C GLU A 312 -13.02 -1.98 12.06
N PHE A 313 -11.91 -1.96 12.79
CA PHE A 313 -11.74 -1.18 14.00
C PHE A 313 -10.43 -0.40 13.92
N ASP A 314 -10.50 0.91 14.12
CA ASP A 314 -9.35 1.81 13.97
C ASP A 314 -9.26 2.74 15.18
N ASN A 315 -8.12 2.70 15.87
CA ASN A 315 -7.76 3.62 16.95
C ASN A 315 -8.79 3.67 18.08
N ILE A 316 -9.09 2.50 18.68
CA ILE A 316 -10.04 2.37 19.80
C ILE A 316 -9.42 1.52 20.90
N GLU A 317 -9.67 1.90 22.14
CA GLU A 317 -9.41 1.07 23.31
C GLU A 317 -10.67 0.27 23.69
N PHE A 318 -10.62 -1.05 23.59
CA PHE A 318 -11.67 -1.96 24.00
C PHE A 318 -11.42 -2.52 25.41
N ARG A 319 -12.48 -2.56 26.22
CA ARG A 319 -12.46 -3.10 27.58
C ARG A 319 -13.57 -4.11 27.83
N HIS A 320 -13.34 -5.03 28.77
CA HIS A 320 -14.41 -5.83 29.39
C HIS A 320 -14.48 -5.57 30.90
N GLU A 321 -15.69 -5.34 31.40
CA GLU A 321 -15.93 -5.26 32.85
C GLU A 321 -16.28 -6.61 33.47
N ALA A 322 -16.91 -7.51 32.72
CA ALA A 322 -17.38 -8.79 33.22
C ALA A 322 -16.52 -9.97 32.72
N ASN A 323 -16.32 -10.94 33.62
CA ASN A 323 -15.75 -12.24 33.31
C ASN A 323 -16.61 -13.01 32.30
N ASN A 324 -16.03 -14.06 31.73
CA ASN A 324 -16.68 -14.93 30.73
C ASN A 324 -16.99 -14.33 29.35
N ASN A 325 -16.59 -13.08 29.10
CA ASN A 325 -16.77 -12.43 27.80
C ASN A 325 -15.55 -12.56 26.90
N TYR A 326 -15.82 -12.68 25.59
CA TYR A 326 -14.89 -12.63 24.48
C TYR A 326 -15.09 -11.35 23.69
N PHE A 327 -14.10 -10.91 22.92
CA PHE A 327 -14.36 -9.88 21.92
C PHE A 327 -15.37 -10.40 20.88
N MET A 328 -15.13 -11.63 20.38
CA MET A 328 -15.99 -12.37 19.46
C MET A 328 -16.15 -13.83 19.92
N ASN A 329 -17.38 -14.34 19.91
CA ASN A 329 -17.69 -15.75 20.22
C ASN A 329 -18.72 -16.30 19.24
N THR A 330 -18.26 -16.99 18.20
CA THR A 330 -19.10 -17.39 17.07
C THR A 330 -19.39 -18.88 17.08
N SER A 331 -20.67 -19.25 16.95
CA SER A 331 -21.10 -20.66 16.86
C SER A 331 -21.73 -21.04 15.52
N LYS A 332 -22.18 -20.06 14.74
CA LYS A 332 -22.94 -20.23 13.50
C LYS A 332 -22.03 -20.16 12.27
N ALA A 333 -22.59 -20.56 11.12
CA ALA A 333 -21.88 -20.48 9.85
C ALA A 333 -21.87 -19.02 9.33
N TYR A 334 -20.75 -18.57 8.76
CA TYR A 334 -20.60 -17.25 8.14
C TYR A 334 -19.35 -17.18 7.25
N THR A 335 -19.29 -16.12 6.45
CA THR A 335 -18.10 -15.72 5.69
C THR A 335 -17.79 -14.25 5.97
N ILE A 336 -16.51 -13.90 6.13
CA ILE A 336 -16.02 -12.51 6.14
C ILE A 336 -14.88 -12.39 5.14
N GLU A 337 -14.93 -11.40 4.25
CA GLU A 337 -13.82 -11.11 3.34
C GLU A 337 -12.66 -10.45 4.09
N ASN A 338 -12.91 -9.31 4.74
CA ASN A 338 -11.86 -8.54 5.40
C ASN A 338 -12.18 -8.25 6.86
N VAL A 339 -11.19 -8.46 7.73
CA VAL A 339 -11.22 -8.00 9.10
C VAL A 339 -9.95 -7.21 9.39
N SER A 340 -10.09 -6.01 9.94
CA SER A 340 -8.94 -5.16 10.25
C SER A 340 -9.03 -4.55 11.64
N PHE A 341 -7.93 -4.62 12.37
CA PHE A 341 -7.70 -3.88 13.61
C PHE A 341 -6.44 -3.05 13.46
N VAL A 342 -6.58 -1.73 13.58
CA VAL A 342 -5.45 -0.81 13.44
C VAL A 342 -5.38 0.07 14.68
N ASN A 343 -4.21 0.16 15.31
CA ASN A 343 -3.98 0.98 16.51
C ASN A 343 -4.99 0.73 17.65
N CYS A 344 -5.49 -0.50 17.78
CA CYS A 344 -6.47 -0.84 18.81
C CYS A 344 -5.81 -1.39 20.07
N ASP A 345 -6.29 -0.95 21.22
CA ASP A 345 -5.84 -1.48 22.51
C ASP A 345 -6.94 -2.37 23.10
N PHE A 346 -6.59 -3.57 23.50
CA PHE A 346 -7.48 -4.54 24.11
C PHE A 346 -7.03 -4.73 25.55
N ILE A 347 -7.77 -4.10 26.46
CA ILE A 347 -7.41 -4.02 27.86
C ILE A 347 -8.35 -4.89 28.68
N SER A 348 -7.79 -5.82 29.44
CA SER A 348 -8.55 -6.70 30.33
C SER A 348 -9.67 -7.50 29.64
N LEU A 349 -9.48 -7.94 28.39
CA LEU A 349 -10.41 -8.87 27.77
C LEU A 349 -10.37 -10.21 28.52
N ARG A 350 -11.52 -10.66 29.02
CA ARG A 350 -11.53 -11.72 30.04
C ARG A 350 -11.30 -13.13 29.48
N ARG A 351 -12.12 -13.63 28.55
CA ARG A 351 -12.14 -15.08 28.19
C ARG A 351 -11.36 -15.46 26.96
N GLY A 352 -11.20 -14.54 26.03
CA GLY A 352 -10.47 -14.75 24.79
C GLY A 352 -10.78 -13.60 23.85
N PHE A 353 -10.01 -13.46 22.80
CA PHE A 353 -10.32 -12.47 21.79
C PHE A 353 -11.38 -13.00 20.83
N TRP A 354 -11.05 -13.98 20.00
CA TRP A 354 -11.99 -14.57 19.04
C TRP A 354 -12.06 -16.08 19.16
N ARG A 355 -13.25 -16.60 19.45
CA ARG A 355 -13.51 -18.04 19.53
C ARG A 355 -14.48 -18.50 18.44
N HIS A 356 -14.13 -19.58 17.76
CA HIS A 356 -15.05 -20.36 16.93
C HIS A 356 -15.42 -21.65 17.66
N GLN A 357 -16.71 -21.86 17.87
CA GLN A 357 -17.26 -23.07 18.50
C GLN A 357 -18.31 -23.72 17.60
N SER A 358 -18.67 -24.98 17.91
CA SER A 358 -19.64 -25.79 17.17
C SER A 358 -19.23 -26.08 15.72
N ALA A 359 -19.56 -27.27 15.22
CA ALA A 359 -19.20 -27.72 13.87
C ALA A 359 -20.02 -27.02 12.78
N ASN A 360 -19.60 -25.82 12.36
CA ASN A 360 -20.27 -25.01 11.31
C ASN A 360 -19.24 -24.28 10.45
N ALA A 361 -19.47 -24.14 9.14
CA ALA A 361 -18.54 -23.47 8.22
C ALA A 361 -18.28 -22.01 8.62
N LYS A 362 -17.05 -21.66 8.99
CA LYS A 362 -16.65 -20.29 9.35
C LYS A 362 -15.43 -19.90 8.54
N TYR A 363 -15.59 -18.90 7.69
CA TYR A 363 -14.57 -18.52 6.73
C TYR A 363 -14.16 -17.05 6.91
N ILE A 364 -12.87 -16.81 7.10
CA ILE A 364 -12.26 -15.47 7.09
C ILE A 364 -11.22 -15.43 5.98
N MET A 365 -11.40 -14.58 4.96
CA MET A 365 -10.44 -14.52 3.85
C MET A 365 -9.17 -13.76 4.25
N ASN A 366 -9.31 -12.61 4.91
CA ASN A 366 -8.20 -11.78 5.31
C ASN A 366 -8.42 -11.18 6.70
N LEU A 367 -7.48 -11.43 7.61
CA LEU A 367 -7.42 -10.87 8.95
C LEU A 367 -6.12 -10.08 9.12
N GLU A 368 -6.21 -8.78 9.39
CA GLU A 368 -5.04 -7.94 9.63
C GLU A 368 -5.12 -7.25 11.00
N MET A 369 -4.04 -7.31 11.76
CA MET A 369 -3.81 -6.49 12.94
C MET A 369 -2.51 -5.71 12.78
N GLU A 370 -2.59 -4.39 12.94
CA GLU A 370 -1.41 -3.53 12.92
C GLU A 370 -1.41 -2.57 14.10
N GLY A 371 -0.31 -2.54 14.86
CA GLY A 371 -0.20 -1.65 16.02
C GLY A 371 -1.21 -1.94 17.11
N CYS A 372 -1.67 -3.19 17.23
CA CYS A 372 -2.61 -3.57 18.28
C CYS A 372 -1.87 -3.96 19.56
N ARG A 373 -2.45 -3.64 20.72
CA ARG A 373 -1.89 -4.01 22.03
C ARG A 373 -2.91 -4.83 22.81
N PHE A 374 -2.50 -5.95 23.38
CA PHE A 374 -3.28 -6.74 24.31
C PHE A 374 -2.62 -6.69 25.68
N GLU A 375 -3.31 -6.12 26.67
CA GLU A 375 -2.74 -5.89 28.01
C GLU A 375 -3.71 -6.38 29.10
N GLY A 376 -3.23 -7.20 30.02
CA GLY A 376 -4.06 -7.69 31.13
C GLY A 376 -5.18 -8.64 30.69
N CYS A 377 -5.12 -9.17 29.47
CA CYS A 377 -6.15 -10.02 28.87
C CYS A 377 -6.02 -11.46 29.38
N GLY A 378 -7.11 -12.13 29.78
CA GLY A 378 -7.04 -13.53 30.23
C GLY A 378 -6.94 -13.74 31.74
N TRP A 379 -7.11 -12.68 32.53
CA TRP A 379 -7.10 -12.71 34.00
C TRP A 379 -8.37 -13.34 34.57
N GLN A 380 -8.62 -14.60 34.24
CA GLN A 380 -9.61 -15.49 34.85
C GLN A 380 -9.24 -16.96 34.56
N THR A 381 -9.89 -17.88 35.26
CA THR A 381 -9.81 -19.32 34.96
C THR A 381 -10.49 -19.68 33.64
N SER A 382 -10.01 -20.76 32.99
CA SER A 382 -10.64 -21.32 31.78
C SER A 382 -10.75 -20.32 30.63
N ALA A 383 -9.78 -19.42 30.54
CA ALA A 383 -9.58 -18.57 29.38
C ALA A 383 -9.08 -19.38 28.18
N TYR A 384 -9.36 -18.86 27.00
CA TYR A 384 -8.85 -19.29 25.71
C TYR A 384 -7.67 -18.39 25.34
N GLY A 385 -7.29 -18.29 24.07
CA GLY A 385 -6.22 -17.37 23.65
C GLY A 385 -6.74 -16.18 22.87
N THR A 386 -5.86 -15.61 22.06
CA THR A 386 -6.25 -14.57 21.11
C THR A 386 -7.17 -15.17 20.04
N PHE A 387 -6.71 -16.17 19.28
CA PHE A 387 -7.58 -16.88 18.32
C PHE A 387 -7.75 -18.35 18.72
N ASN A 388 -8.99 -18.76 18.97
CA ASN A 388 -9.32 -20.14 19.30
C ASN A 388 -10.35 -20.69 18.31
N LEU A 389 -9.84 -21.31 17.25
CA LEU A 389 -10.63 -21.81 16.13
C LEU A 389 -10.85 -23.33 16.30
N GLN A 390 -12.05 -23.69 16.73
CA GLN A 390 -12.43 -25.07 17.03
C GLN A 390 -13.79 -25.45 16.42
N SER A 391 -14.07 -24.94 15.23
CA SER A 391 -15.21 -25.36 14.43
C SER A 391 -14.95 -26.75 13.84
N PHE A 392 -15.19 -27.76 14.66
CA PHE A 392 -14.82 -29.15 14.37
C PHE A 392 -15.89 -30.12 14.86
N ASP A 393 -16.27 -31.06 13.99
CA ASP A 393 -17.11 -32.20 14.33
C ASP A 393 -16.22 -33.32 14.87
N LYS A 394 -16.30 -33.54 16.19
CA LYS A 394 -15.51 -34.54 16.90
C LYS A 394 -15.93 -35.98 16.60
N ASP A 395 -17.18 -36.19 16.22
CA ASP A 395 -17.72 -37.53 16.00
C ASP A 395 -17.32 -38.04 14.62
N ASN A 396 -17.29 -37.16 13.62
CA ASN A 396 -16.94 -37.50 12.24
C ASN A 396 -15.53 -37.08 11.81
N GLY A 397 -14.82 -36.31 12.65
CA GLY A 397 -13.47 -35.84 12.35
C GLY A 397 -13.42 -34.76 11.25
N VAL A 398 -14.45 -33.92 11.14
CA VAL A 398 -14.59 -32.94 10.05
C VAL A 398 -14.28 -31.53 10.53
N SER A 399 -13.36 -30.86 9.85
CA SER A 399 -13.02 -29.45 10.05
C SER A 399 -13.95 -28.52 9.27
N TYR A 400 -14.28 -27.37 9.85
CA TYR A 400 -15.11 -26.35 9.23
C TYR A 400 -14.53 -24.93 9.30
N ASP A 401 -13.39 -24.75 9.97
CA ASP A 401 -12.68 -23.48 9.99
C ASP A 401 -11.89 -23.30 8.70
N GLN A 402 -11.94 -22.10 8.14
CA GLN A 402 -11.04 -21.65 7.10
C GLN A 402 -10.61 -20.22 7.38
N VAL A 403 -9.29 -19.99 7.39
CA VAL A 403 -8.70 -18.66 7.40
C VAL A 403 -7.62 -18.65 6.34
N ASP A 404 -7.83 -17.90 5.26
CA ASP A 404 -6.86 -17.90 4.15
C ASP A 404 -5.58 -17.16 4.54
N ARG A 405 -5.72 -16.02 5.24
CA ARG A 405 -4.60 -15.17 5.63
C ARG A 405 -4.82 -14.44 6.96
N ALA A 406 -3.81 -14.44 7.82
CA ALA A 406 -3.78 -13.68 9.07
C ALA A 406 -2.41 -13.03 9.29
N ILE A 407 -2.36 -11.71 9.49
CA ILE A 407 -1.11 -10.95 9.70
C ILE A 407 -1.19 -10.05 10.91
N PHE A 408 -0.11 -10.07 11.66
CA PHE A 408 0.11 -9.27 12.85
C PHE A 408 1.39 -8.46 12.65
N ARG A 409 1.27 -7.13 12.62
CA ARG A 409 2.40 -6.21 12.46
C ARG A 409 2.47 -5.23 13.61
N ASN A 410 3.65 -5.00 14.18
CA ASN A 410 3.80 -4.04 15.28
C ASN A 410 2.80 -4.31 16.42
N CYS A 411 2.53 -5.58 16.73
CA CYS A 411 1.58 -5.95 17.78
C CYS A 411 2.30 -6.28 19.08
N THR A 412 1.66 -5.95 20.20
CA THR A 412 2.12 -6.31 21.53
C THR A 412 1.12 -7.20 22.23
N PHE A 413 1.60 -8.33 22.76
CA PHE A 413 0.82 -9.23 23.61
C PHE A 413 1.49 -9.32 24.97
N SER A 414 0.87 -8.73 25.99
CA SER A 414 1.50 -8.55 27.30
C SER A 414 0.59 -8.86 28.49
N ASN A 415 1.22 -9.39 29.54
CA ASN A 415 0.63 -9.56 30.87
C ASN A 415 -0.71 -10.28 30.86
N ASP A 416 -0.77 -11.46 30.24
CA ASP A 416 -2.03 -12.17 30.05
C ASP A 416 -2.51 -12.97 31.27
N ASN A 417 -1.65 -13.10 32.28
CA ASN A 417 -1.89 -13.86 33.49
C ASN A 417 -1.53 -13.01 34.72
N ASP A 418 -2.19 -13.30 35.83
CA ASP A 418 -2.00 -12.63 37.12
C ASP A 418 -0.90 -13.30 37.97
N GLY A 419 -0.11 -14.19 37.39
CA GLY A 419 0.92 -14.96 38.07
C GLY A 419 0.41 -16.21 38.81
N THR A 420 -0.90 -16.46 38.85
CA THR A 420 -1.48 -17.65 39.51
C THR A 420 -1.59 -18.86 38.56
N ASN A 421 -1.66 -20.06 39.13
CA ASN A 421 -1.85 -21.28 38.34
C ASN A 421 -3.30 -21.38 37.86
N GLY A 422 -3.51 -21.30 36.53
CA GLY A 422 -4.82 -21.52 35.89
C GLY A 422 -5.44 -20.28 35.23
N TYR A 423 -4.78 -19.13 35.33
CA TYR A 423 -5.13 -17.88 34.66
C TYR A 423 -4.15 -17.66 33.50
N GLY A 424 -4.58 -16.97 32.43
CA GLY A 424 -3.73 -16.75 31.25
C GLY A 424 -4.42 -17.05 29.93
N TRP A 425 -4.02 -16.32 28.90
CA TRP A 425 -4.43 -16.65 27.53
C TRP A 425 -3.62 -17.81 26.95
N GLY A 426 -4.34 -18.63 26.19
CA GLY A 426 -3.90 -19.92 25.69
C GLY A 426 -2.74 -19.90 24.70
N ASN A 427 -2.72 -18.89 23.84
CA ASN A 427 -2.10 -18.95 22.52
C ASN A 427 -2.25 -17.60 21.82
N LEU A 428 -1.42 -17.34 20.81
CA LEU A 428 -1.70 -16.35 19.79
C LEU A 428 -2.69 -16.89 18.77
N PHE A 429 -2.48 -18.11 18.28
CA PHE A 429 -3.34 -18.70 17.26
C PHE A 429 -3.49 -20.21 17.44
N TYR A 430 -4.68 -20.66 17.80
CA TYR A 430 -4.99 -22.07 18.06
C TYR A 430 -6.10 -22.55 17.13
N ALA A 431 -5.70 -23.24 16.07
CA ALA A 431 -6.57 -23.85 15.06
C ALA A 431 -6.08 -25.29 14.74
N PRO A 432 -6.01 -26.19 15.73
CA PRO A 432 -5.40 -27.51 15.58
C PRO A 432 -6.12 -28.41 14.59
N TYR A 433 -7.41 -28.15 14.34
CA TYR A 433 -8.26 -28.97 13.47
C TYR A 433 -8.44 -28.36 12.08
N MET A 434 -8.04 -27.10 11.86
CA MET A 434 -8.18 -26.44 10.56
C MET A 434 -7.35 -27.19 9.52
N ASP A 435 -8.03 -27.75 8.52
CA ASP A 435 -7.45 -28.61 7.48
C ASP A 435 -7.17 -27.86 6.16
N LYS A 436 -7.49 -26.57 6.11
CA LYS A 436 -7.19 -25.67 4.99
C LYS A 436 -5.90 -24.91 5.27
N PRO A 437 -5.04 -24.69 4.25
CA PRO A 437 -3.80 -23.94 4.42
C PRO A 437 -4.09 -22.48 4.79
N ILE A 438 -3.20 -21.90 5.59
CA ILE A 438 -3.22 -20.48 5.98
C ILE A 438 -1.87 -19.82 5.66
N GLU A 439 -1.90 -18.56 5.23
CA GLU A 439 -0.77 -17.65 5.33
C GLU A 439 -0.81 -16.89 6.67
N LEU A 440 0.05 -17.32 7.61
CA LEU A 440 0.14 -16.75 8.95
C LEU A 440 1.44 -15.98 9.11
N GLU A 441 1.36 -14.67 9.31
CA GLU A 441 2.52 -13.79 9.42
C GLU A 441 2.54 -13.00 10.73
N TYR A 442 3.67 -13.03 11.43
CA TYR A 442 3.98 -12.16 12.57
C TYR A 442 5.24 -11.35 12.23
N LYS A 443 5.13 -10.03 12.21
CA LYS A 443 6.24 -9.11 11.92
C LYS A 443 6.33 -8.03 12.98
N ASN A 444 7.51 -7.85 13.57
CA ASN A 444 7.71 -6.82 14.60
C ASN A 444 6.72 -7.00 15.76
N VAL A 445 6.73 -8.16 16.41
CA VAL A 445 5.78 -8.49 17.48
C VAL A 445 6.51 -8.66 18.80
N THR A 446 6.05 -7.94 19.83
CA THR A 446 6.56 -8.10 21.20
C THR A 446 5.61 -8.98 22.00
N ILE A 447 6.15 -10.02 22.63
CA ILE A 447 5.40 -10.97 23.46
C ILE A 447 6.03 -10.95 24.84
N TYR A 448 5.32 -10.48 25.86
CA TYR A 448 5.83 -10.36 27.22
C TYR A 448 4.88 -11.02 28.22
N ASN A 449 5.38 -11.92 29.08
CA ASN A 449 4.57 -12.57 30.12
C ASN A 449 3.19 -13.02 29.59
N TYR A 450 3.22 -13.82 28.52
CA TYR A 450 2.08 -14.23 27.70
C TYR A 450 2.12 -15.73 27.40
N SER A 451 0.98 -16.42 27.47
CA SER A 451 0.83 -17.85 27.18
C SER A 451 1.72 -18.74 28.02
N ARG A 452 1.76 -18.47 29.33
CA ARG A 452 2.62 -19.18 30.29
C ARG A 452 2.46 -20.70 30.19
N ASN A 453 3.58 -21.39 29.95
CA ASN A 453 3.65 -22.86 29.77
C ASN A 453 2.75 -23.43 28.66
N GLN A 454 2.26 -22.60 27.75
CA GLN A 454 1.36 -23.00 26.68
C GLN A 454 1.95 -22.68 25.31
N ARG A 455 1.45 -23.39 24.29
CA ARG A 455 1.96 -23.23 22.94
C ARG A 455 1.37 -21.98 22.29
N LEU A 456 2.23 -21.14 21.70
CA LEU A 456 1.79 -19.89 21.07
C LEU A 456 0.94 -20.14 19.81
N ILE A 457 1.36 -21.05 18.93
CA ILE A 457 0.69 -21.29 17.64
C ILE A 457 0.39 -22.79 17.47
N ASN A 458 -0.84 -23.16 17.12
CA ASN A 458 -1.16 -24.51 16.67
C ASN A 458 -2.00 -24.48 15.40
N ILE A 459 -1.40 -24.90 14.29
CA ILE A 459 -2.02 -25.09 12.97
C ILE A 459 -1.62 -26.46 12.40
N GLU A 460 -1.52 -27.48 13.26
CA GLU A 460 -0.94 -28.78 12.92
C GLU A 460 -1.69 -29.56 11.83
N SER A 461 -2.99 -29.31 11.64
CA SER A 461 -3.78 -29.93 10.57
C SER A 461 -3.75 -29.16 9.24
N ALA A 462 -3.25 -27.92 9.22
CA ALA A 462 -3.29 -27.04 8.06
C ALA A 462 -2.10 -27.32 7.11
N VAL A 463 -2.18 -28.42 6.37
CA VAL A 463 -1.13 -28.87 5.44
C VAL A 463 -0.89 -27.85 4.33
N GLY A 464 0.38 -27.57 4.03
CA GLY A 464 0.77 -26.64 2.96
C GLY A 464 0.64 -25.15 3.33
N SER A 465 0.57 -24.83 4.62
CA SER A 465 0.52 -23.46 5.12
C SER A 465 1.83 -22.69 4.90
N LYS A 466 1.81 -21.39 5.20
CA LYS A 466 2.98 -20.53 5.32
C LYS A 466 3.01 -19.90 6.71
N LEU A 467 4.14 -20.00 7.40
CA LEU A 467 4.38 -19.34 8.68
C LEU A 467 5.58 -18.40 8.57
N VAL A 468 5.35 -17.11 8.78
CA VAL A 468 6.40 -16.09 8.84
C VAL A 468 6.49 -15.55 10.25
N MET A 469 7.69 -15.55 10.82
CA MET A 469 7.99 -14.91 12.10
C MET A 469 9.25 -14.09 11.93
N GLN A 470 9.12 -12.77 11.82
CA GLN A 470 10.25 -11.86 11.58
C GLN A 470 10.23 -10.71 12.58
N GLY A 471 11.37 -10.38 13.15
CA GLY A 471 11.40 -9.31 14.16
C GLY A 471 10.57 -9.67 15.40
N ILE A 472 10.50 -10.94 15.82
CA ILE A 472 9.81 -11.33 17.04
C ILE A 472 10.71 -11.05 18.24
N LEU A 473 10.16 -10.40 19.27
CA LEU A 473 10.78 -10.27 20.57
C LEU A 473 9.97 -11.09 21.60
N LEU A 474 10.46 -12.28 21.93
CA LEU A 474 9.81 -13.19 22.87
C LEU A 474 10.44 -13.08 24.26
N ALA A 475 9.74 -12.37 25.14
CA ALA A 475 10.12 -12.13 26.53
C ALA A 475 9.12 -12.80 27.49
N SER A 476 8.85 -14.10 27.28
CA SER A 476 7.76 -14.81 27.96
C SER A 476 8.13 -16.24 28.34
N PRO A 477 7.66 -16.75 29.50
CA PRO A 477 7.78 -18.16 29.89
C PRO A 477 6.73 -19.04 29.20
N CYS A 478 6.51 -18.87 27.91
CA CYS A 478 5.58 -19.72 27.17
C CYS A 478 6.14 -21.13 26.97
N GLY A 479 5.27 -22.04 26.53
CA GLY A 479 5.66 -23.39 26.16
C GLY A 479 6.26 -23.45 24.75
N ASP A 480 6.00 -24.56 24.07
CA ASP A 480 6.43 -24.77 22.68
C ASP A 480 5.99 -23.62 21.74
N LEU A 481 6.84 -23.18 20.80
CA LEU A 481 6.48 -22.04 19.94
C LEU A 481 5.31 -22.36 19.02
N TYR A 482 5.38 -23.48 18.31
CA TYR A 482 4.39 -23.82 17.31
C TYR A 482 4.26 -25.31 17.03
N ALA A 483 3.07 -25.72 16.60
CA ALA A 483 2.83 -26.97 15.87
C ALA A 483 2.25 -26.60 14.51
N ILE A 484 2.85 -27.13 13.44
CA ILE A 484 2.52 -26.75 12.06
C ILE A 484 2.29 -27.99 11.20
N GLY A 485 1.37 -27.88 10.24
CA GLY A 485 1.05 -28.98 9.34
C GLY A 485 2.20 -29.35 8.40
N ALA A 486 2.12 -30.55 7.84
CA ALA A 486 3.08 -31.02 6.87
C ALA A 486 3.23 -30.03 5.70
N ASN A 487 4.42 -29.96 5.11
CA ASN A 487 4.74 -29.06 4.00
C ASN A 487 4.52 -27.56 4.28
N THR A 488 4.41 -27.16 5.55
CA THR A 488 4.36 -25.75 5.91
C THR A 488 5.70 -25.09 5.61
N THR A 489 5.69 -24.03 4.80
CA THR A 489 6.88 -23.21 4.57
C THR A 489 7.10 -22.26 5.74
N THR A 490 8.34 -22.10 6.19
CA THR A 490 8.70 -21.22 7.29
C THR A 490 9.68 -20.15 6.84
N THR A 491 9.56 -18.94 7.38
CA THR A 491 10.52 -17.85 7.17
C THR A 491 10.77 -17.13 8.48
N PHE A 492 12.02 -17.19 8.94
CA PHE A 492 12.45 -16.67 10.22
C PHE A 492 13.67 -15.75 10.09
N SER A 493 13.58 -14.53 10.60
CA SER A 493 14.70 -13.58 10.62
C SER A 493 14.56 -12.58 11.76
N ASP A 494 15.70 -12.10 12.26
CA ASP A 494 15.76 -11.00 13.25
C ASP A 494 14.91 -11.25 14.50
N ASN A 495 14.80 -12.51 14.92
CA ASN A 495 14.04 -12.90 16.10
C ASN A 495 14.95 -12.93 17.32
N TYR A 496 14.39 -12.64 18.50
CA TYR A 496 15.10 -12.62 19.76
C TYR A 496 14.25 -13.25 20.87
N THR A 497 14.92 -13.93 21.80
CA THR A 497 14.30 -14.35 23.07
C THR A 497 15.03 -13.72 24.23
N THR A 498 14.35 -13.51 25.35
CA THR A 498 15.01 -13.25 26.64
C THR A 498 15.24 -14.56 27.38
N ALA A 499 16.04 -14.53 28.45
CA ALA A 499 16.27 -15.65 29.35
C ALA A 499 14.98 -16.20 30.01
N ASP A 500 13.85 -15.48 29.94
CA ASP A 500 12.55 -15.93 30.41
C ASP A 500 12.00 -17.10 29.57
N TYR A 501 12.43 -17.22 28.31
CA TYR A 501 12.05 -18.33 27.44
C TYR A 501 13.00 -19.52 27.58
N ALA A 502 12.70 -20.41 28.52
CA ALA A 502 13.60 -21.51 28.92
C ALA A 502 13.87 -22.59 27.84
N LEU A 503 13.11 -22.62 26.74
CA LEU A 503 13.26 -23.65 25.68
C LEU A 503 14.26 -23.24 24.58
N GLY A 504 14.73 -21.98 24.57
CA GLY A 504 15.67 -21.45 23.59
C GLY A 504 15.03 -21.14 22.22
N GLY A 505 15.54 -20.11 21.54
CA GLY A 505 14.95 -19.51 20.34
C GLY A 505 15.25 -20.23 19.03
N SER A 506 16.03 -21.31 19.06
CA SER A 506 16.49 -22.05 17.86
C SER A 506 15.37 -22.42 16.89
N LYS A 507 14.19 -22.77 17.40
CA LYS A 507 13.03 -23.18 16.60
C LYS A 507 12.46 -22.06 15.71
N MET A 508 12.72 -20.80 16.04
CA MET A 508 12.39 -19.64 15.19
C MET A 508 13.64 -18.86 14.74
N ASN A 509 14.80 -19.51 14.70
CA ASN A 509 16.08 -18.89 14.36
C ASN A 509 16.34 -17.59 15.15
N ALA A 510 16.00 -17.60 16.44
CA ALA A 510 16.17 -16.44 17.30
C ALA A 510 17.58 -16.36 17.90
N THR A 511 18.04 -15.14 18.17
CA THR A 511 19.17 -14.89 19.06
C THR A 511 18.69 -14.88 20.50
N ASP A 512 19.24 -15.77 21.33
CA ASP A 512 18.90 -15.84 22.75
C ASP A 512 19.70 -14.78 23.51
N LEU A 513 18.98 -13.80 24.08
CA LEU A 513 19.57 -12.75 24.89
C LEU A 513 19.78 -13.28 26.32
N GLU A 514 21.00 -13.22 26.83
CA GLU A 514 21.36 -13.66 28.19
C GLU A 514 20.82 -12.75 29.31
N ILE A 515 19.77 -11.98 29.03
CA ILE A 515 19.11 -11.05 29.95
C ILE A 515 17.64 -11.42 30.08
N THR A 516 17.05 -11.11 31.23
CA THR A 516 15.62 -11.27 31.52
C THR A 516 14.83 -10.04 31.07
N ALA A 517 13.51 -10.19 30.93
CA ALA A 517 12.60 -9.16 30.47
C ALA A 517 12.58 -7.92 31.38
N ASP A 518 12.72 -8.09 32.70
CA ASP A 518 12.82 -6.97 33.67
C ASP A 518 14.10 -6.12 33.47
N LYS A 519 15.15 -6.73 32.93
CA LYS A 519 16.39 -6.04 32.57
C LYS A 519 16.33 -5.41 31.19
N LEU A 520 15.56 -5.99 30.27
CA LEU A 520 15.40 -5.47 28.91
C LEU A 520 14.48 -4.23 28.88
N PHE A 521 13.32 -4.32 29.50
CA PHE A 521 12.24 -3.32 29.40
C PHE A 521 12.21 -2.32 30.54
N ALA A 522 11.75 -1.10 30.26
CA ALA A 522 11.60 0.04 31.19
C ALA A 522 10.79 -0.32 32.44
N ASP A 523 9.49 -0.60 32.28
CA ASP A 523 8.56 -0.96 33.35
C ASP A 523 7.50 -1.95 32.84
N PRO A 524 7.90 -3.21 32.58
CA PRO A 524 7.05 -4.14 31.84
C PRO A 524 5.84 -4.64 32.63
N VAL A 525 5.87 -4.58 33.97
CA VAL A 525 4.74 -4.96 34.83
C VAL A 525 3.57 -3.99 34.68
N ASN A 526 3.85 -2.70 34.46
CA ASN A 526 2.84 -1.68 34.15
C ASN A 526 2.63 -1.49 32.65
N GLY A 527 3.19 -2.41 31.85
CA GLY A 527 3.01 -2.45 30.40
C GLY A 527 3.82 -1.41 29.62
N ASP A 528 4.86 -0.83 30.21
CA ASP A 528 5.87 -0.07 29.46
C ASP A 528 7.00 -1.02 29.04
N LEU A 529 6.93 -1.47 27.78
CA LEU A 529 7.91 -2.37 27.19
C LEU A 529 9.02 -1.63 26.45
N THR A 530 9.22 -0.33 26.71
CA THR A 530 10.31 0.43 26.09
C THR A 530 11.67 -0.23 26.36
N ILE A 531 12.46 -0.44 25.32
CA ILE A 531 13.78 -1.06 25.43
C ILE A 531 14.77 -0.07 26.04
N LYS A 532 15.47 -0.49 27.11
CA LYS A 532 16.42 0.36 27.85
C LYS A 532 17.71 0.66 27.08
N ASP A 533 18.27 -0.36 26.42
CA ASP A 533 19.57 -0.25 25.75
C ASP A 533 19.40 0.11 24.27
N THR A 534 19.66 1.37 23.94
CA THR A 534 19.61 1.91 22.57
C THR A 534 20.63 1.26 21.63
N SER A 535 21.67 0.61 22.16
CA SER A 535 22.70 -0.09 21.38
C SER A 535 22.40 -1.57 21.16
N SER A 536 21.31 -2.07 21.74
CA SER A 536 20.90 -3.48 21.64
C SER A 536 20.72 -3.91 20.18
N PRO A 537 21.08 -5.15 19.82
CA PRO A 537 20.82 -5.70 18.50
C PRO A 537 19.33 -5.63 18.13
N ILE A 538 18.42 -5.75 19.11
CA ILE A 538 16.97 -5.59 18.93
C ILE A 538 16.63 -4.23 18.30
N VAL A 539 17.24 -3.14 18.79
CA VAL A 539 16.99 -1.79 18.29
C VAL A 539 17.53 -1.66 16.86
N SER A 540 18.74 -2.16 16.62
CA SER A 540 19.37 -2.09 15.30
C SER A 540 18.63 -2.90 14.22
N SER A 541 18.07 -4.06 14.58
CA SER A 541 17.27 -4.89 13.69
C SER A 541 15.77 -4.57 13.74
N ARG A 542 15.36 -3.59 14.57
CA ARG A 542 13.98 -3.20 14.83
C ARG A 542 13.05 -4.36 15.22
N ALA A 543 13.55 -5.32 15.99
CA ALA A 543 12.75 -6.46 16.42
C ALA A 543 11.81 -6.08 17.58
N GLY A 544 10.69 -6.79 17.69
CA GLY A 544 9.57 -6.42 18.53
C GLY A 544 8.66 -5.36 17.89
N ASP A 545 7.57 -5.05 18.56
CA ASP A 545 6.71 -3.91 18.24
C ASP A 545 7.51 -2.62 18.31
N THR A 546 7.57 -1.92 17.18
CA THR A 546 8.49 -0.80 16.97
C THR A 546 8.16 0.42 17.83
N ARG A 547 6.98 0.48 18.43
CA ARG A 547 6.58 1.53 19.39
C ARG A 547 7.36 1.48 20.70
N TRP A 548 8.02 0.35 20.98
CA TRP A 548 8.85 0.15 22.17
C TRP A 548 10.35 0.39 21.91
N LEU A 549 10.72 0.77 20.69
CA LEU A 549 12.09 1.19 20.41
C LEU A 549 12.32 2.61 20.99
N PRO A 550 13.51 2.87 21.56
CA PRO A 550 13.83 4.13 22.23
C PRO A 550 14.05 5.32 21.28
#